data_AF-A0A8C5PHQ5-F1
#
_entry.id   AF-A0A8C5PHQ5-F1
#
_cell.length_a   1.000
_cell.length_b   1.000
_cell.length_c   1.000
_cell.angle_alpha   90.00
_cell.angle_beta   90.00
_cell.angle_gamma   90.00
#
_symmetry.space_group_name_H-M   'P 1'
#
loop_
_entity.id
_entity.type
_entity.pdbx_description
1 polymer ?
#
loop_
_entity_poly.entity_id
_entity_poly.type
_entity_poly.pdbx_seq_one_letter_code
_entity_poly.pdbx_strand_id
1 'polypeptide(L)'
;FGNDPISPHWGKNTHCQLSSASRSQAVPPKTEAKSKALKAKKAVLKGVHSHKKKKIRTTPTFRRPKTLRLRRQPKYPRKSAPTRNKLDHYAIIKFPLTTESAMKKIEDNNTLVFIVDVKANKHQIKQAVKKLYDIDVAKVNTLIRPDGEKKAYVRLAPDYDALDVANKVSYWFPLMLLNTAENR
;
A
#
# COMPACT_ATOMS: atom_id res chain seq x y z
N PHE A 1 2.09 15.29 4.46
CA PHE A 1 0.91 15.06 3.61
C PHE A 1 -0.27 14.87 4.53
N GLY A 2 -1.05 15.93 4.67
CA GLY A 2 -2.10 16.08 5.68
C GLY A 2 -3.25 15.11 5.47
N ASN A 3 -3.81 14.67 6.59
CA ASN A 3 -5.06 13.93 6.64
C ASN A 3 -6.17 14.95 6.93
N ASP A 4 -7.03 15.22 5.96
CA ASP A 4 -8.29 15.92 6.19
C ASP A 4 -9.45 14.91 6.06
N PRO A 5 -10.24 14.69 7.12
CA PRO A 5 -11.50 13.97 6.99
C PRO A 5 -12.64 14.92 6.59
N ILE A 6 -13.36 14.47 5.56
CA ILE A 6 -14.58 15.00 4.97
C ILE A 6 -15.63 15.38 6.03
N SER A 7 -16.10 16.63 5.96
CA SER A 7 -17.21 17.16 6.76
C SER A 7 -18.56 16.84 6.09
N PRO A 8 -19.55 16.23 6.77
CA PRO A 8 -20.89 16.08 6.21
C PRO A 8 -21.69 17.37 6.39
N HIS A 9 -22.10 17.95 5.27
CA HIS A 9 -23.14 18.97 5.25
C HIS A 9 -24.44 18.36 5.82
N TRP A 10 -25.09 19.07 6.74
CA TRP A 10 -26.48 18.81 7.10
C TRP A 10 -27.31 20.06 6.81
N GLY A 11 -28.39 19.84 6.05
CA GLY A 11 -29.28 20.87 5.53
C GLY A 11 -29.96 21.68 6.64
N LYS A 12 -30.10 22.97 6.37
CA LYS A 12 -30.87 23.91 7.18
C LYS A 12 -32.35 23.70 6.87
N ASN A 13 -33.08 23.01 7.74
CA ASN A 13 -34.55 23.08 7.74
C ASN A 13 -34.97 24.33 8.51
N THR A 14 -35.23 25.41 7.77
CA THR A 14 -35.94 26.59 8.24
C THR A 14 -37.44 26.31 8.18
N HIS A 15 -38.06 26.03 9.33
CA HIS A 15 -39.48 26.31 9.49
C HIS A 15 -39.63 27.47 10.47
N CYS A 16 -39.87 28.65 9.92
CA CYS A 16 -40.21 29.85 10.68
C CYS A 16 -41.64 29.65 11.22
N GLN A 17 -41.79 29.45 12.53
CA GLN A 17 -43.07 29.59 13.18
C GLN A 17 -43.20 31.04 13.66
N LEU A 18 -44.03 31.82 12.96
CA LEU A 18 -44.63 33.02 13.50
C LEU A 18 -45.52 32.60 14.67
N SER A 19 -45.06 32.82 15.90
CA SER A 19 -45.93 32.84 17.06
C SER A 19 -46.13 34.29 17.49
N SER A 20 -47.37 34.74 17.35
CA SER A 20 -47.92 35.98 17.90
C SER A 20 -47.43 36.21 19.32
N ALA A 21 -46.82 37.37 19.56
CA ALA A 21 -46.46 37.85 20.88
C ALA A 21 -47.74 38.04 21.71
N SER A 22 -48.12 37.03 22.49
CA SER A 22 -49.04 37.24 23.60
C SER A 22 -48.30 38.06 24.66
N ARG A 23 -48.81 39.27 24.88
CA ARG A 23 -48.39 40.20 25.92
C ARG A 23 -48.29 39.44 27.24
N SER A 24 -47.06 39.18 27.71
CA SER A 24 -46.83 38.50 28.98
C SER A 24 -47.33 39.40 30.11
N GLN A 25 -48.49 39.09 30.67
CA GLN A 25 -48.86 39.64 31.97
C GLN A 25 -47.77 39.24 32.97
N ALA A 26 -47.22 40.22 33.67
CA ALA A 26 -46.19 39.99 34.68
C ALA A 26 -46.75 39.02 35.72
N VAL A 27 -46.22 37.81 35.75
CA VAL A 27 -46.60 36.78 36.71
C VAL A 27 -46.25 37.33 38.10
N PRO A 28 -47.14 37.27 39.10
CA PRO A 28 -46.84 37.82 40.42
C PRO A 28 -45.51 37.23 40.93
N PRO A 29 -44.63 38.03 41.55
CA PRO A 29 -43.27 37.60 41.90
C PRO A 29 -43.25 36.34 42.79
N LYS A 30 -44.31 36.16 43.59
CA LYS A 30 -44.54 34.97 44.43
C LYS A 30 -44.73 33.69 43.61
N THR A 31 -45.41 33.75 42.47
CA THR A 31 -45.67 32.61 41.58
C THR A 31 -44.42 32.23 40.78
N GLU A 32 -43.62 33.21 40.35
CA GLU A 32 -42.32 32.94 39.73
C GLU A 32 -41.36 32.28 40.71
N ALA A 33 -41.25 32.80 41.93
CA ALA A 33 -40.42 32.22 42.98
C ALA A 33 -40.83 30.76 43.29
N LYS A 34 -42.15 30.49 43.39
CA LYS A 34 -42.67 29.12 43.55
C LYS A 34 -42.30 28.22 42.37
N SER A 35 -42.43 28.68 41.12
CA SER A 35 -42.08 27.88 39.94
C SER A 35 -40.57 27.60 39.85
N LYS A 36 -39.72 28.57 40.23
CA LYS A 36 -38.26 28.44 40.30
C LYS A 36 -37.87 27.45 41.40
N ALA A 37 -38.49 27.53 42.58
CA ALA A 37 -38.29 26.59 43.67
C ALA A 37 -38.74 25.16 43.31
N LEU A 38 -39.88 25.00 42.62
CA LEU A 38 -40.36 23.70 42.15
C LEU A 38 -39.46 23.10 41.06
N LYS A 39 -38.91 23.92 40.16
CA LYS A 39 -37.90 23.50 39.17
C LYS A 39 -36.59 23.08 39.85
N ALA A 40 -36.11 23.85 40.82
CA ALA A 40 -34.95 23.50 41.63
C ALA A 40 -35.16 22.18 42.39
N LYS A 41 -36.32 22.01 43.04
CA LYS A 41 -36.70 20.76 43.73
C LYS A 41 -36.73 19.57 42.77
N LYS A 42 -37.31 19.73 41.57
CA LYS A 42 -37.33 18.67 40.54
C LYS A 42 -35.93 18.34 40.01
N ALA A 43 -35.06 19.33 39.85
CA ALA A 43 -33.68 19.14 39.42
C ALA A 43 -32.84 18.41 40.50
N VAL A 44 -33.03 18.77 41.77
CA VAL A 44 -32.39 18.09 42.92
C VAL A 44 -32.87 16.63 43.02
N LEU A 45 -34.17 16.38 42.85
CA LEU A 45 -34.73 15.02 42.89
C LEU A 45 -34.28 14.14 41.71
N LYS A 46 -34.09 14.71 40.51
CA LYS A 46 -33.64 13.93 39.35
C LYS A 46 -32.17 13.50 39.46
N GLY A 47 -31.35 14.23 40.22
CA GLY A 47 -29.92 13.98 40.36
C GLY A 47 -29.14 14.09 39.05
N VAL A 48 -27.81 14.25 39.13
CA VAL A 48 -26.92 14.39 37.96
C VAL A 48 -26.86 13.09 37.13
N HIS A 49 -27.33 11.96 37.66
CA HIS A 49 -27.35 10.65 37.00
C HIS A 49 -28.78 10.13 36.75
N SER A 50 -29.68 11.00 36.29
CA SER A 50 -31.11 10.69 36.09
C SER A 50 -31.39 9.61 35.04
N HIS A 51 -30.54 9.43 34.03
CA HIS A 51 -30.81 8.53 32.91
C HIS A 51 -30.04 7.20 33.02
N LYS A 52 -30.49 6.28 33.87
CA LYS A 52 -30.06 4.87 33.83
C LYS A 52 -30.77 4.13 32.69
N LYS A 53 -30.20 4.16 31.49
CA LYS A 53 -30.68 3.32 30.37
C LYS A 53 -30.18 1.89 30.54
N LYS A 54 -31.09 0.92 30.71
CA LYS A 54 -30.74 -0.51 30.78
C LYS A 54 -30.26 -0.98 29.40
N LYS A 55 -29.19 -1.78 29.35
CA LYS A 55 -28.67 -2.37 28.11
C LYS A 55 -29.51 -3.58 27.71
N ILE A 56 -30.48 -3.38 26.84
CA ILE A 56 -31.36 -4.43 26.32
C ILE A 56 -30.58 -5.30 25.31
N ARG A 57 -30.67 -6.62 25.44
CA ARG A 57 -30.14 -7.58 24.46
C ARG A 57 -31.32 -8.06 23.62
N THR A 58 -31.30 -7.74 22.32
CA THR A 58 -32.39 -8.09 21.39
C THR A 58 -32.22 -9.48 20.77
N THR A 59 -31.04 -10.09 20.90
CA THR A 59 -30.73 -11.43 20.39
C THR A 59 -30.56 -12.43 21.54
N PRO A 60 -31.03 -13.68 21.40
CA PRO A 60 -30.82 -14.72 22.40
C PRO A 60 -29.37 -15.21 22.43
N THR A 61 -28.61 -14.99 21.35
CA THR A 61 -27.21 -15.40 21.24
C THR A 61 -26.26 -14.40 21.90
N PHE A 62 -25.43 -14.87 22.82
CA PHE A 62 -24.40 -14.07 23.46
C PHE A 62 -23.14 -14.01 22.57
N ARG A 63 -22.83 -12.82 22.03
CA ARG A 63 -21.62 -12.59 21.25
C ARG A 63 -20.51 -12.03 22.13
N ARG A 64 -19.30 -12.59 22.01
CA ARG A 64 -18.11 -12.05 22.65
C ARG A 64 -17.92 -10.57 22.25
N PRO A 65 -17.87 -9.62 23.20
CA PRO A 65 -17.64 -8.23 22.86
C PRO A 65 -16.25 -8.07 22.26
N LYS A 66 -16.12 -7.14 21.30
CA LYS A 66 -14.82 -6.79 20.75
C LYS A 66 -13.99 -6.16 21.87
N THR A 67 -12.90 -6.82 22.22
CA THR A 67 -11.93 -6.35 23.21
C THR A 67 -10.76 -5.67 22.50
N LEU A 68 -10.07 -4.78 23.21
CA LEU A 68 -8.82 -4.20 22.73
C LEU A 68 -7.78 -5.31 22.49
N ARG A 69 -7.08 -5.23 21.35
CA ARG A 69 -5.99 -6.14 20.97
C ARG A 69 -4.73 -5.30 20.75
N LEU A 70 -3.81 -5.35 21.72
CA LEU A 70 -2.54 -4.63 21.63
C LEU A 70 -1.64 -5.24 20.54
N ARG A 71 -0.84 -4.39 19.90
CA ARG A 71 0.23 -4.86 19.00
C ARG A 71 1.36 -5.47 19.82
N ARG A 72 2.09 -6.42 19.23
CA ARG A 72 3.25 -7.05 19.87
C ARG A 72 4.37 -6.02 20.06
N GLN A 73 4.90 -5.92 21.27
CA GLN A 73 6.10 -5.16 21.63
C GLN A 73 7.11 -6.13 22.25
N PRO A 74 7.94 -6.83 21.43
CA PRO A 74 8.89 -7.80 21.95
C PRO A 74 10.04 -7.11 22.71
N LYS A 75 10.49 -7.70 23.82
CA LYS A 75 11.59 -7.16 24.65
C LYS A 75 12.97 -7.29 23.99
N TYR A 76 13.15 -8.28 23.13
CA TYR A 76 14.38 -8.53 22.39
C TYR A 76 14.04 -8.97 20.95
N PRO A 77 14.89 -8.63 19.96
CA PRO A 77 14.69 -9.08 18.59
C PRO A 77 14.98 -10.58 18.45
N ARG A 78 14.27 -11.28 17.55
CA ARG A 78 14.48 -12.72 17.29
C ARG A 78 15.78 -13.04 16.55
N LYS A 79 16.31 -12.07 15.81
CA LYS A 79 17.58 -12.15 15.09
C LYS A 79 18.37 -10.90 15.43
N SER A 80 19.66 -11.06 15.66
CA SER A 80 20.56 -9.93 15.94
C SER A 80 20.65 -8.97 14.77
N ALA A 81 20.70 -9.49 13.54
CA ALA A 81 20.77 -8.72 12.31
C ALA A 81 19.70 -9.13 11.29
N PRO A 82 19.24 -8.19 10.44
CA PRO A 82 18.39 -8.52 9.30
C PRO A 82 19.17 -9.33 8.26
N THR A 83 18.47 -10.21 7.52
CA THR A 83 19.07 -10.98 6.44
C THR A 83 19.32 -10.11 5.22
N ARG A 84 20.49 -10.24 4.58
CA ARG A 84 20.77 -9.57 3.30
C ARG A 84 19.90 -10.13 2.16
N ASN A 85 19.59 -9.27 1.19
CA ASN A 85 18.94 -9.69 -0.04
C ASN A 85 19.92 -10.51 -0.87
N LYS A 86 19.56 -11.76 -1.18
CA LYS A 86 20.39 -12.67 -2.01
C LYS A 86 20.12 -12.52 -3.51
N LEU A 87 18.97 -11.95 -3.88
CA LEU A 87 18.57 -11.65 -5.26
C LEU A 87 18.90 -10.19 -5.56
N ASP A 88 20.15 -9.92 -5.90
CA ASP A 88 20.60 -8.62 -6.42
C ASP A 88 20.54 -8.61 -7.97
N HIS A 89 20.86 -7.47 -8.58
CA HIS A 89 20.73 -7.29 -10.04
C HIS A 89 21.62 -8.27 -10.83
N TYR A 90 22.81 -8.57 -10.30
CA TYR A 90 23.75 -9.54 -10.86
C TYR A 90 23.28 -10.99 -10.68
N ALA A 91 22.68 -11.36 -9.54
CA ALA A 91 22.09 -12.69 -9.39
C ALA A 91 20.83 -12.88 -10.25
N ILE A 92 20.09 -11.80 -10.53
CA ILE A 92 18.91 -11.84 -11.39
C ILE A 92 19.31 -12.15 -12.83
N ILE A 93 20.20 -11.34 -13.43
CA ILE A 93 20.62 -11.50 -14.84
C ILE A 93 21.91 -12.31 -14.88
N LYS A 94 21.82 -13.56 -15.35
CA LYS A 94 22.99 -14.44 -15.40
C LYS A 94 23.85 -14.18 -16.63
N PHE A 95 23.26 -14.32 -17.82
CA PHE A 95 23.98 -14.13 -19.08
C PHE A 95 23.02 -13.83 -20.24
N PRO A 96 23.46 -13.08 -21.27
CA PRO A 96 22.71 -12.92 -22.51
C PRO A 96 22.72 -14.23 -23.31
N LEU A 97 21.63 -14.49 -24.02
CA LEU A 97 21.49 -15.70 -24.83
C LEU A 97 21.83 -15.38 -26.29
N THR A 98 22.88 -16.02 -26.81
CA THR A 98 23.50 -15.71 -28.11
C THR A 98 23.14 -16.70 -29.22
N THR A 99 22.04 -17.45 -29.08
CA THR A 99 21.59 -18.40 -30.12
C THR A 99 21.06 -17.67 -31.35
N GLU A 100 21.07 -18.32 -32.52
CA GLU A 100 20.54 -17.78 -33.78
C GLU A 100 19.13 -17.19 -33.65
N SER A 101 18.22 -17.91 -32.97
CA SER A 101 16.85 -17.42 -32.74
C SER A 101 16.78 -16.17 -31.85
N ALA A 102 17.76 -15.97 -30.97
CA ALA A 102 17.87 -14.79 -30.13
C ALA A 102 18.50 -13.63 -30.90
N MET A 103 19.51 -13.88 -31.73
CA MET A 103 20.10 -12.86 -32.61
C MET A 103 19.05 -12.25 -33.55
N LYS A 104 18.22 -13.10 -34.19
CA LYS A 104 17.07 -12.63 -35.00
C LYS A 104 16.11 -11.73 -34.23
N LYS A 105 15.90 -12.00 -32.93
CA LYS A 105 15.03 -11.19 -32.07
C LYS A 105 15.63 -9.84 -31.69
N ILE A 106 16.95 -9.72 -31.68
CA ILE A 106 17.64 -8.45 -31.46
C ILE A 106 17.40 -7.55 -32.67
N GLU A 107 17.61 -8.09 -33.88
CA GLU A 107 17.46 -7.39 -35.16
C GLU A 107 16.00 -7.00 -35.44
N ASP A 108 15.08 -7.96 -35.48
CA ASP A 108 13.70 -7.72 -35.98
C ASP A 108 12.84 -6.92 -34.99
N ASN A 109 13.03 -7.15 -33.69
CA ASN A 109 12.06 -6.79 -32.66
C ASN A 109 12.60 -5.80 -31.61
N ASN A 110 13.88 -5.41 -31.71
CA ASN A 110 14.59 -4.64 -30.68
C ASN A 110 14.43 -5.29 -29.29
N THR A 111 14.70 -6.60 -29.22
CA THR A 111 14.55 -7.39 -27.99
C THR A 111 15.84 -8.12 -27.61
N LEU A 112 16.30 -7.89 -26.38
CA LEU A 112 17.40 -8.64 -25.78
C LEU A 112 16.87 -9.91 -25.11
N VAL A 113 17.61 -11.00 -25.23
CA VAL A 113 17.25 -12.28 -24.62
C VAL A 113 18.26 -12.61 -23.53
N PHE A 114 17.77 -12.80 -22.30
CA PHE A 114 18.60 -13.14 -21.15
C PHE A 114 18.19 -14.48 -20.54
N ILE A 115 19.18 -15.16 -19.97
CA ILE A 115 18.97 -16.19 -18.96
C ILE A 115 19.00 -15.55 -17.58
N VAL A 116 17.98 -15.88 -16.80
CA VAL A 116 17.64 -15.21 -15.54
C VAL A 116 17.39 -16.26 -14.47
N ASP A 117 17.54 -15.87 -13.20
CA ASP A 117 17.11 -16.69 -12.07
C ASP A 117 15.61 -17.03 -12.11
N VAL A 118 15.28 -18.27 -11.72
CA VAL A 118 13.90 -18.80 -11.76
C VAL A 118 12.96 -18.07 -10.80
N LYS A 119 13.48 -17.47 -9.73
CA LYS A 119 12.68 -16.72 -8.75
C LYS A 119 12.46 -15.26 -9.16
N ALA A 120 13.14 -14.76 -10.19
CA ALA A 120 13.04 -13.37 -10.59
C ALA A 120 11.69 -13.05 -11.23
N ASN A 121 11.07 -11.97 -10.77
CA ASN A 121 9.83 -11.42 -11.33
C ASN A 121 10.12 -10.46 -12.49
N LYS A 122 9.15 -10.24 -13.39
CA LYS A 122 9.29 -9.31 -14.53
C LYS A 122 9.71 -7.90 -14.12
N HIS A 123 9.21 -7.39 -12.99
CA HIS A 123 9.58 -6.09 -12.45
C HIS A 123 11.05 -6.03 -12.00
N GLN A 124 11.55 -7.10 -11.40
CA GLN A 124 12.94 -7.20 -10.95
C GLN A 124 13.89 -7.26 -12.14
N ILE A 125 13.54 -8.03 -13.18
CA ILE A 125 14.31 -8.10 -14.43
C ILE A 125 14.37 -6.72 -15.09
N LYS A 126 13.24 -6.02 -15.17
CA LYS A 126 13.18 -4.66 -15.72
C LYS A 126 14.12 -3.69 -14.98
N GLN A 127 14.12 -3.74 -13.65
CA GLN A 127 14.99 -2.91 -12.81
C GLN A 127 16.46 -3.29 -12.94
N ALA A 128 16.77 -4.59 -13.03
CA ALA A 128 18.14 -5.08 -13.16
C ALA A 128 18.74 -4.68 -14.51
N VAL A 129 18.01 -4.85 -15.62
CA VAL A 129 18.47 -4.43 -16.96
C VAL A 129 18.71 -2.93 -16.98
N LYS A 130 17.78 -2.15 -16.43
CA LYS A 130 17.91 -0.68 -16.38
C LYS A 130 19.12 -0.23 -15.58
N LYS A 131 19.48 -0.91 -14.49
CA LYS A 131 20.60 -0.53 -13.63
C LYS A 131 21.97 -1.02 -14.12
N LEU A 132 22.02 -2.19 -14.76
CA LEU A 132 23.30 -2.78 -15.17
C LEU A 132 23.78 -2.21 -16.51
N TYR A 133 22.85 -1.89 -17.40
CA TYR A 133 23.17 -1.47 -18.74
C TYR A 133 22.74 -0.04 -19.06
N ASP A 134 22.07 0.64 -18.11
CA ASP A 134 21.54 2.02 -18.25
C ASP A 134 20.55 2.21 -19.41
N ILE A 135 19.67 1.21 -19.61
CA ILE A 135 18.72 1.17 -20.72
C ILE A 135 17.28 1.21 -20.23
N ASP A 136 16.43 1.92 -20.96
CA ASP A 136 14.99 1.85 -20.73
C ASP A 136 14.31 0.68 -21.44
N VAL A 137 13.49 -0.03 -20.66
CA VAL A 137 12.79 -1.24 -21.09
C VAL A 137 11.31 -0.93 -21.29
N ALA A 138 10.78 -1.25 -22.47
CA ALA A 138 9.36 -1.16 -22.74
C ALA A 138 8.59 -2.28 -22.01
N LYS A 139 8.88 -3.55 -22.33
CA LYS A 139 8.20 -4.72 -21.76
C LYS A 139 9.13 -5.92 -21.56
N VAL A 140 8.76 -6.80 -20.63
CA VAL A 140 9.48 -8.06 -20.36
C VAL A 140 8.51 -9.24 -20.45
N ASN A 141 8.86 -10.21 -21.29
CA ASN A 141 8.19 -11.50 -21.40
C ASN A 141 9.13 -12.58 -20.86
N THR A 142 8.61 -13.59 -20.18
CA THR A 142 9.42 -14.65 -19.55
C THR A 142 8.82 -16.01 -19.81
N LEU A 143 9.66 -17.02 -20.00
CA LEU A 143 9.30 -18.44 -19.99
C LEU A 143 10.32 -19.24 -19.18
N ILE A 144 9.94 -20.41 -18.71
CA ILE A 144 10.87 -21.39 -18.14
C ILE A 144 11.22 -22.39 -19.23
N ARG A 145 12.51 -22.60 -19.47
CA ARG A 145 13.01 -23.61 -20.42
C ARG A 145 12.86 -25.02 -19.83
N PRO A 146 12.80 -26.08 -20.65
CA PRO A 146 12.86 -27.46 -20.14
C PRO A 146 14.13 -27.73 -19.33
N ASP A 147 15.22 -26.99 -19.60
CA ASP A 147 16.48 -27.00 -18.86
C ASP A 147 16.34 -26.53 -17.39
N GLY A 148 15.18 -26.01 -16.99
CA GLY A 148 14.91 -25.48 -15.65
C GLY A 148 15.32 -24.03 -15.44
N GLU A 149 15.91 -23.37 -16.44
CA GLU A 149 16.29 -21.95 -16.37
C GLU A 149 15.22 -21.02 -16.96
N LYS A 150 15.11 -19.81 -16.42
CA LYS A 150 14.16 -18.81 -16.94
C LYS A 150 14.80 -18.03 -18.09
N LYS A 151 14.13 -18.00 -19.24
CA LYS A 151 14.46 -17.15 -20.38
C LYS A 151 13.59 -15.89 -20.34
N ALA A 152 14.19 -14.72 -20.49
CA ALA A 152 13.51 -13.44 -20.52
C ALA A 152 13.74 -12.73 -21.86
N TYR A 153 12.65 -12.37 -22.54
CA TYR A 153 12.66 -11.46 -23.68
C TYR A 153 12.39 -10.04 -23.18
N VAL A 154 13.36 -9.16 -23.35
CA VAL A 154 13.33 -7.79 -22.86
C VAL A 154 13.26 -6.87 -24.07
N ARG A 155 12.10 -6.26 -24.31
CA ARG A 155 11.92 -5.27 -25.37
C ARG A 155 12.36 -3.92 -24.87
N LEU A 156 13.29 -3.30 -25.59
CA LEU A 156 13.80 -1.98 -25.24
C LEU A 156 12.80 -0.88 -25.62
N ALA A 157 13.01 0.32 -25.07
CA ALA A 157 12.38 1.52 -25.58
C ALA A 157 12.89 1.81 -27.01
N PRO A 158 12.08 2.44 -27.87
CA PRO A 158 12.48 2.73 -29.26
C PRO A 158 13.68 3.67 -29.36
N ASP A 159 14.00 4.40 -28.30
CA ASP A 159 15.14 5.33 -28.23
C ASP A 159 16.50 4.62 -28.14
N TYR A 160 16.51 3.31 -27.86
CA TYR A 160 17.71 2.49 -27.74
C TYR A 160 17.71 1.38 -28.79
N ASP A 161 18.84 1.18 -29.46
CA ASP A 161 19.04 0.04 -30.36
C ASP A 161 19.61 -1.17 -29.59
N ALA A 162 18.94 -2.31 -29.69
CA ALA A 162 19.38 -3.56 -29.08
C ALA A 162 20.68 -4.08 -29.70
N LEU A 163 20.99 -3.79 -30.97
CA LEU A 163 22.23 -4.22 -31.60
C LEU A 163 23.45 -3.56 -30.95
N ASP A 164 23.40 -2.24 -30.76
CA ASP A 164 24.48 -1.48 -30.11
C ASP A 164 24.71 -1.93 -28.66
N VAL A 165 23.61 -2.16 -27.94
CA VAL A 165 23.68 -2.70 -26.59
C VAL A 165 24.27 -4.11 -26.60
N ALA A 166 23.82 -4.99 -27.49
CA ALA A 166 24.29 -6.37 -27.56
C ALA A 166 25.80 -6.42 -27.84
N ASN A 167 26.31 -5.55 -28.70
CA ASN A 167 27.74 -5.41 -28.95
C ASN A 167 28.47 -5.03 -27.66
N LYS A 168 27.99 -4.00 -26.95
CA LYS A 168 28.57 -3.56 -25.67
C LYS A 168 28.60 -4.68 -24.61
N VAL A 169 27.55 -5.49 -24.55
CA VAL A 169 27.47 -6.64 -23.62
C VAL A 169 28.35 -7.81 -24.08
N SER A 170 28.41 -8.08 -25.38
CA SER A 170 29.18 -9.17 -25.98
C SER A 170 30.68 -8.99 -25.78
N TYR A 171 31.21 -7.77 -25.92
CA TYR A 171 32.64 -7.51 -25.68
C TYR A 171 33.07 -7.75 -24.22
N TRP A 172 32.18 -7.54 -23.25
CA TRP A 172 32.50 -7.69 -21.83
C TRP A 172 32.48 -9.15 -21.35
N PHE A 173 31.75 -10.03 -22.03
CA PHE A 173 31.50 -11.39 -21.55
C PHE A 173 32.73 -12.31 -21.57
N PRO A 174 33.56 -12.35 -22.65
CA PRO A 174 34.81 -13.10 -22.65
C PRO A 174 35.80 -12.63 -21.59
N LEU A 175 35.87 -11.31 -21.34
CA LEU A 175 36.75 -10.72 -20.32
C LEU A 175 36.30 -11.10 -18.89
N MET A 176 34.99 -11.26 -18.67
CA MET A 176 34.44 -11.67 -17.38
C MET A 176 34.66 -13.17 -17.10
N LEU A 177 34.57 -14.02 -18.13
CA LEU A 177 34.82 -15.47 -18.03
C LEU A 177 36.29 -15.78 -17.71
N LEU A 178 37.23 -15.01 -18.23
CA LEU A 178 38.66 -15.12 -17.88
C LEU A 178 38.89 -14.79 -16.39
N ASN A 179 38.31 -13.69 -15.90
CA ASN A 179 38.46 -13.28 -14.49
C ASN A 179 37.76 -14.21 -13.47
N THR A 180 36.73 -14.95 -13.87
CA THR A 180 36.07 -15.95 -13.00
C THR A 180 36.76 -17.30 -12.98
N ALA A 181 37.53 -17.65 -14.01
CA ALA A 181 38.39 -18.82 -14.01
C ALA A 181 39.66 -18.62 -13.15
N GLU A 182 40.11 -17.37 -13.00
CA GLU A 182 41.31 -17.02 -12.25
C GLU A 182 41.06 -16.81 -10.74
N ASN A 183 39.81 -16.64 -10.32
CA ASN A 183 39.39 -16.45 -8.92
C ASN A 183 38.53 -17.61 -8.36
N ARG A 184 38.71 -18.82 -8.89
CA ARG A 184 38.22 -20.05 -8.27
C ARG A 184 39.35 -20.88 -7.70
#